data_AF-A0A3E0TRT2-F1
#
_entry.id   AF-A0A3E0TRT2-F1
#
_cell.length_a   1.000
_cell.length_b   1.000
_cell.length_c   1.000
_cell.angle_alpha   90.00
_cell.angle_beta   90.00
_cell.angle_gamma   90.00
#
_symmetry.space_group_name_H-M   'P 1'
#
loop_
_entity.id
_entity.type
_entity.pdbx_description
1 polymer ?
#
loop_
_entity_poly.entity_id
_entity_poly.type
_entity_poly.pdbx_seq_one_letter_code
_entity_poly.pdbx_strand_id
1 'polypeptide(L)'
;MERLVNLESTHWLWKILFVLQLSATLMDLHRMSIESVILQPSHPFFVSILVFVFDQLVLFANYCVIANKFYLNRAAWLLTLIMSPVSVVLVLYFEFTAGGYSSSDMMAYGLGTFWLLVLFLLPLFKLIKDFERRKIAD
;
A
#
# COMPACT_ATOMS: atom_id res chain seq x y z
N MET A 1 7.74 33.17 -1.36
CA MET A 1 8.49 32.23 -0.49
C MET A 1 7.60 31.11 0.06
N GLU A 2 6.38 31.39 0.56
CA GLU A 2 5.47 30.34 1.06
C GLU A 2 5.15 29.23 0.04
N ARG A 3 4.93 29.57 -1.24
CA ARG A 3 4.68 28.56 -2.30
C ARG A 3 5.85 27.60 -2.53
N LEU A 4 7.09 28.05 -2.34
CA LEU A 4 8.29 27.24 -2.55
C LEU A 4 8.55 26.30 -1.36
N VAL A 5 8.39 26.82 -0.13
CA VAL A 5 8.46 26.00 1.09
C VAL A 5 7.37 24.92 1.09
N ASN A 6 6.18 25.23 0.57
CA ASN A 6 5.08 24.26 0.46
C ASN A 6 5.33 23.18 -0.62
N LEU A 7 6.08 23.49 -1.68
CA LEU A 7 6.47 22.53 -2.71
C LEU A 7 7.58 21.60 -2.21
N GLU A 8 8.61 22.13 -1.55
CA GLU A 8 9.68 21.34 -0.95
C GLU A 8 9.17 20.49 0.22
N SER A 9 8.28 21.04 1.06
CA SER A 9 7.71 20.32 2.19
C SER A 9 6.87 19.12 1.74
N THR A 10 6.13 19.31 0.64
CA THR A 10 5.34 18.25 0.03
C THR A 10 6.24 17.16 -0.53
N HIS A 11 7.41 17.47 -1.08
CA HIS A 11 8.30 16.48 -1.69
C HIS A 11 8.98 15.54 -0.70
N TRP A 12 9.38 16.00 0.49
CA TRP A 12 10.03 15.13 1.47
C TRP A 12 9.05 14.12 2.09
N LEU A 13 7.79 14.51 2.29
CA LEU A 13 6.76 13.62 2.82
C LEU A 13 6.63 12.34 1.97
N TRP A 14 6.52 12.49 0.64
CA TRP A 14 6.40 11.34 -0.27
C TRP A 14 7.65 10.47 -0.25
N LYS A 15 8.84 11.07 -0.16
CA LYS A 15 10.10 10.31 -0.04
C LYS A 15 10.15 9.49 1.25
N ILE A 16 9.75 10.07 2.39
CA ILE A 16 9.68 9.33 3.66
C ILE A 16 8.67 8.19 3.57
N LEU A 17 7.47 8.46 3.06
CA LEU A 17 6.46 7.42 2.84
C LEU A 17 6.98 6.31 1.92
N PHE A 18 7.73 6.66 0.88
CA PHE A 18 8.31 5.70 -0.04
C PHE A 18 9.34 4.81 0.64
N VAL A 19 10.24 5.40 1.44
CA VAL A 19 11.24 4.64 2.21
C VAL A 19 10.57 3.74 3.25
N LEU A 20 9.55 4.23 3.96
CA LEU A 20 8.79 3.43 4.93
C LEU A 20 8.10 2.24 4.25
N GLN A 21 7.42 2.49 3.14
CA GLN A 21 6.73 1.45 2.39
C GLN A 21 7.71 0.44 1.79
N LEU A 22 8.80 0.90 1.18
CA LEU A 22 9.87 0.03 0.66
C LEU A 22 10.46 -0.84 1.77
N SER A 23 10.69 -0.26 2.96
CA SER A 23 11.21 -1.01 4.12
C SER A 23 10.23 -2.07 4.58
N ALA A 24 8.93 -1.77 4.63
CA ALA A 24 7.89 -2.74 4.95
C ALA A 24 7.86 -3.89 3.93
N THR A 25 7.86 -3.56 2.64
CA THR A 25 7.91 -4.56 1.56
C THR A 25 9.16 -5.44 1.62
N LEU A 26 10.33 -4.86 1.92
CA LEU A 26 11.57 -5.64 2.09
C LEU A 26 11.53 -6.54 3.32
N MET A 27 10.94 -6.07 4.42
CA MET A 27 10.72 -6.88 5.62
C MET A 27 9.81 -8.07 5.31
N ASP A 28 8.72 -7.87 4.58
CA ASP A 28 7.80 -8.94 4.21
C ASP A 28 8.45 -9.95 3.27
N LEU A 29 9.23 -9.49 2.28
CA LEU A 29 10.01 -10.37 1.42
C LEU A 29 11.05 -11.19 2.19
N HIS A 30 11.70 -10.58 3.19
CA HIS A 30 12.63 -11.27 4.07
C HIS A 30 11.94 -12.30 4.96
N ARG A 31 10.73 -12.00 5.45
CA ARG A 31 9.91 -12.98 6.20
C ARG A 31 9.52 -14.15 5.31
N MET A 32 9.05 -13.88 4.09
CA MET A 32 8.71 -14.93 3.12
C MET A 32 9.90 -15.83 2.72
N SER A 33 11.13 -15.33 2.80
CA SER A 33 12.33 -16.13 2.45
C SER A 33 12.87 -16.98 3.60
N ILE A 34 12.65 -16.56 4.86
CA ILE A 34 13.12 -17.28 6.05
C ILE A 34 12.06 -18.23 6.59
N GLU A 35 10.83 -17.73 6.74
CA GLU A 35 9.70 -18.56 7.07
C GLU A 35 9.27 -19.22 5.77
N SER A 36 9.43 -20.52 5.65
CA SER A 36 8.75 -21.28 4.61
C SER A 36 7.24 -21.15 4.86
N VAL A 37 6.62 -20.08 4.35
CA VAL A 37 5.15 -19.87 4.33
C VAL A 37 4.44 -21.08 3.70
N ILE A 38 5.20 -21.92 2.96
CA ILE A 38 4.81 -23.21 2.40
C ILE A 38 4.43 -24.26 3.49
N LEU A 39 5.05 -24.21 4.68
CA LEU A 39 4.88 -25.26 5.70
C LEU A 39 3.61 -25.10 6.55
N GLN A 40 3.15 -23.85 6.80
CA GLN A 40 1.86 -23.54 7.41
C GLN A 40 1.34 -22.17 6.91
N PRO A 41 0.71 -22.13 5.72
CA PRO A 41 0.19 -20.88 5.19
C PRO A 41 -1.01 -20.41 6.03
N SER A 42 -0.97 -19.17 6.52
CA SER A 42 -2.08 -18.54 7.25
C SER A 42 -3.25 -18.15 6.33
N HIS A 43 -3.01 -18.12 5.01
CA HIS A 43 -3.97 -17.79 3.97
C HIS A 43 -3.60 -18.47 2.64
N PRO A 44 -4.55 -18.62 1.70
CA PRO A 44 -4.28 -19.22 0.40
C PRO A 44 -3.22 -18.47 -0.40
N PHE A 45 -2.40 -19.20 -1.17
CA PHE A 45 -1.30 -18.65 -1.98
C PHE A 45 -1.73 -17.52 -2.94
N PHE A 46 -2.93 -17.61 -3.52
CA PHE A 46 -3.43 -16.57 -4.42
C PHE A 46 -3.65 -15.23 -3.70
N VAL A 47 -3.98 -15.24 -2.41
CA VAL A 47 -4.14 -14.02 -1.59
C VAL A 47 -2.77 -13.38 -1.37
N SER A 48 -1.72 -14.17 -1.12
CA SER A 48 -0.35 -13.68 -1.00
C SER A 48 0.13 -12.99 -2.27
N ILE A 49 -0.14 -13.58 -3.44
CA ILE A 49 0.17 -12.95 -4.73
C ILE A 49 -0.58 -11.63 -4.88
N LEU A 50 -1.87 -11.62 -4.55
CA LEU A 50 -2.73 -10.46 -4.70
C LEU A 50 -2.20 -9.29 -3.87
N VAL A 51 -1.90 -9.52 -2.59
CA VAL A 51 -1.29 -8.51 -1.70
C VAL A 51 0.03 -8.03 -2.25
N PHE A 52 0.94 -8.94 -2.62
CA PHE A 52 2.24 -8.57 -3.16
C PHE A 52 2.13 -7.67 -4.40
N VAL A 53 1.27 -8.02 -5.35
CA VAL A 53 1.05 -7.23 -6.57
C VAL A 53 0.52 -5.83 -6.23
N PHE A 54 -0.47 -5.73 -5.35
CA PHE A 54 -1.03 -4.41 -5.00
C PHE A 54 -0.06 -3.58 -4.16
N ASP A 55 0.73 -4.17 -3.28
CA ASP A 55 1.79 -3.46 -2.55
C ASP A 55 2.85 -2.88 -3.50
N GLN A 56 3.26 -3.64 -4.52
CA GLN A 56 4.15 -3.12 -5.56
C GLN A 56 3.51 -1.96 -6.33
N LEU A 57 2.21 -2.04 -6.63
CA LEU A 57 1.50 -0.97 -7.33
C LEU A 57 1.35 0.29 -6.47
N VAL A 58 1.09 0.15 -5.16
CA VAL A 58 1.03 1.29 -4.24
C VAL A 58 2.42 1.93 -4.10
N LEU A 59 3.48 1.14 -3.98
CA LEU A 59 4.86 1.62 -3.94
C LEU A 59 5.24 2.34 -5.24
N PHE A 60 4.83 1.76 -6.38
CA PHE A 60 5.03 2.37 -7.69
C PHE A 60 4.23 3.66 -7.87
N ALA A 61 3.01 3.75 -7.31
CA ALA A 61 2.25 4.99 -7.29
C ALA A 61 2.97 6.09 -6.51
N ASN A 62 3.60 5.75 -5.37
CA ASN A 62 4.40 6.68 -4.60
C ASN A 62 5.64 7.16 -5.37
N TYR A 63 6.34 6.24 -6.04
CA TYR A 63 7.42 6.61 -6.97
C TYR A 63 6.92 7.56 -8.08
N CYS A 64 5.76 7.29 -8.68
CA CYS A 64 5.14 8.16 -9.68
C CYS A 64 4.88 9.56 -9.15
N VAL A 65 4.38 9.69 -7.91
CA VAL A 65 4.18 10.97 -7.23
C VAL A 65 5.50 11.72 -7.02
N ILE A 66 6.56 11.04 -6.58
CA ILE A 66 7.88 11.64 -6.38
C ILE A 66 8.49 12.12 -7.70
N ALA A 67 8.41 11.28 -8.74
CA ALA A 67 8.95 11.56 -10.06
C ALA A 67 8.06 12.51 -10.89
N ASN A 68 6.84 12.80 -10.42
CA ASN A 68 5.80 13.53 -11.15
C ASN A 68 5.52 12.92 -12.54
N LYS A 69 5.44 11.58 -12.61
CA LYS A 69 5.20 10.81 -13.84
C LYS A 69 3.92 10.01 -13.77
N PHE A 70 3.28 9.81 -14.92
CA PHE A 70 1.99 9.14 -15.06
C PHE A 70 2.12 7.98 -16.06
N TYR A 71 2.50 6.81 -15.56
CA TYR A 71 2.78 5.64 -16.41
C TYR A 71 1.52 4.80 -16.73
N LEU A 72 0.63 4.63 -15.76
CA LEU A 72 -0.63 3.90 -15.91
C LEU A 72 -1.81 4.86 -15.99
N ASN A 73 -2.92 4.42 -16.58
CA ASN A 73 -4.14 5.21 -16.66
C ASN A 73 -4.83 5.38 -15.28
N ARG A 74 -5.73 6.36 -15.17
CA ARG A 74 -6.50 6.62 -13.94
C ARG A 74 -7.28 5.39 -13.44
N ALA A 75 -7.81 4.57 -14.36
CA ALA A 75 -8.59 3.38 -14.00
C ALA A 75 -7.75 2.34 -13.25
N ALA A 76 -6.49 2.11 -13.67
CA ALA A 76 -5.57 1.20 -12.99
C ALA A 76 -5.26 1.68 -11.57
N TRP A 77 -5.08 2.99 -11.35
CA TRP A 77 -4.84 3.54 -10.02
C TRP A 77 -6.08 3.46 -9.12
N LEU A 78 -7.28 3.67 -9.65
CA LEU A 78 -8.53 3.46 -8.91
C LEU A 78 -8.73 1.99 -8.53
N LEU A 79 -8.44 1.07 -9.46
CA LEU A 79 -8.48 -0.36 -9.18
C LEU A 79 -7.50 -0.70 -8.06
N THR A 80 -6.27 -0.18 -8.12
CA THR A 80 -5.25 -0.37 -7.06
C THR A 80 -5.75 0.16 -5.72
N LEU A 81 -6.34 1.36 -5.70
CA LEU A 81 -6.88 1.99 -4.49
C LEU A 81 -7.98 1.14 -3.82
N ILE A 82 -8.82 0.46 -4.60
CA ILE A 82 -9.91 -0.38 -4.10
C ILE A 82 -9.38 -1.77 -3.72
N MET A 83 -8.53 -2.37 -4.54
CA MET A 83 -8.09 -3.75 -4.35
C MET A 83 -7.04 -3.89 -3.24
N SER A 84 -6.25 -2.86 -2.97
CA SER A 84 -5.28 -2.89 -1.86
C SER A 84 -5.96 -3.14 -0.49
N PRO A 85 -6.97 -2.36 -0.06
CA PRO A 85 -7.70 -2.66 1.18
C PRO A 85 -8.42 -4.01 1.16
N VAL A 86 -9.00 -4.40 0.02
CA VAL A 86 -9.66 -5.70 -0.11
C VAL A 86 -8.66 -6.84 0.13
N SER A 87 -7.45 -6.74 -0.42
CA SER A 87 -6.40 -7.74 -0.25
C SER A 87 -5.99 -7.92 1.21
N VAL A 88 -5.83 -6.81 1.93
CA VAL A 88 -5.48 -6.80 3.36
C VAL A 88 -6.59 -7.40 4.21
N VAL A 89 -7.85 -7.05 3.91
CA VAL A 89 -9.01 -7.62 4.60
C VAL A 89 -9.10 -9.13 4.39
N LEU A 90 -8.79 -9.61 3.18
CA LEU A 90 -8.75 -11.06 2.90
C LEU A 90 -7.68 -11.77 3.73
N VAL A 91 -6.47 -11.21 3.85
CA VAL A 91 -5.43 -11.77 4.72
C VAL A 91 -5.93 -11.86 6.16
N LEU A 92 -6.44 -10.77 6.71
CA LEU A 92 -6.95 -10.74 8.10
C LEU A 92 -8.08 -11.75 8.32
N TYR A 93 -8.98 -11.90 7.34
CA TYR A 93 -10.05 -12.88 7.39
C TYR A 93 -9.52 -14.31 7.47
N PHE A 94 -8.58 -14.68 6.59
CA PHE A 94 -8.02 -16.02 6.59
C PHE A 94 -7.20 -16.32 7.85
N GLU A 95 -6.38 -15.36 8.28
CA GLU A 95 -5.62 -15.45 9.54
C GLU A 95 -6.53 -15.66 10.75
N PHE A 96 -7.68 -14.98 10.77
CA PHE A 96 -8.69 -15.17 11.81
C PHE A 96 -9.30 -16.57 11.76
N THR A 97 -9.73 -17.03 10.59
CA THR A 97 -10.36 -18.37 10.45
C THR A 97 -9.40 -19.52 10.75
N ALA A 98 -8.08 -19.30 10.62
CA ALA A 98 -7.06 -20.27 10.98
C ALA A 98 -6.89 -20.45 12.50
N GLY A 99 -7.55 -19.64 13.33
CA GLY A 99 -7.54 -19.77 14.79
C GLY A 99 -6.23 -19.35 15.47
N GLY A 100 -5.39 -18.58 14.77
CA GLY A 100 -4.05 -18.20 15.24
C GLY A 100 -4.01 -17.09 16.30
N TYR A 101 -5.13 -16.41 16.58
CA TYR A 101 -5.17 -15.24 17.45
C TYR A 101 -6.40 -15.21 18.36
N SER A 102 -6.26 -14.59 19.53
CA SER A 102 -7.42 -14.20 20.33
C SER A 102 -8.15 -13.02 19.68
N SER A 103 -9.44 -12.84 19.96
CA SER A 103 -10.23 -11.72 19.40
C SER A 103 -9.64 -10.35 19.74
N SER A 104 -9.00 -10.19 20.91
CA SER A 104 -8.34 -8.96 21.31
C SER A 104 -7.07 -8.68 20.51
N ASP A 105 -6.25 -9.70 20.27
CA ASP A 105 -5.01 -9.56 19.49
C ASP A 105 -5.33 -9.23 18.03
N MET A 106 -6.39 -9.85 17.49
CA MET A 106 -6.90 -9.56 16.15
C MET A 106 -7.35 -8.11 16.02
N MET A 107 -8.12 -7.58 16.98
CA MET A 107 -8.56 -6.17 16.93
C MET A 107 -7.36 -5.22 16.96
N ALA A 108 -6.38 -5.47 17.83
CA ALA A 108 -5.17 -4.65 17.92
C ALA A 108 -4.36 -4.68 16.62
N TYR A 109 -4.12 -5.86 16.07
CA TYR A 109 -3.39 -6.03 14.80
C TYR A 109 -4.14 -5.42 13.63
N GLY A 110 -5.45 -5.67 13.51
CA GLY A 110 -6.29 -5.12 12.45
C GLY A 110 -6.35 -3.59 12.47
N LEU A 111 -6.48 -2.98 13.66
CA LEU A 111 -6.43 -1.51 13.82
C LEU A 111 -5.08 -0.92 13.40
N GLY A 112 -3.97 -1.55 13.81
CA GLY A 112 -2.63 -1.12 13.40
C GLY A 112 -2.44 -1.18 11.89
N THR A 113 -2.80 -2.32 11.29
CA THR A 113 -2.72 -2.55 9.84
C THR A 113 -3.61 -1.58 9.06
N PHE A 114 -4.81 -1.27 9.55
CA PHE A 114 -5.72 -0.31 8.92
C PHE A 114 -5.09 1.09 8.83
N TRP A 115 -4.51 1.61 9.91
CA TRP A 115 -3.90 2.94 9.90
C TRP A 115 -2.67 3.01 9.01
N LEU A 116 -1.83 1.97 9.01
CA LEU A 116 -0.69 1.86 8.09
C LEU A 116 -1.14 1.82 6.63
N LEU A 117 -2.18 1.06 6.32
CA LEU A 117 -2.76 1.01 4.99
C LEU A 117 -3.26 2.39 4.54
N VAL A 118 -4.03 3.09 5.38
CA VAL A 118 -4.51 4.45 5.07
C VAL A 118 -3.34 5.38 4.74
N LEU A 119 -2.27 5.31 5.53
CA LEU A 119 -1.05 6.10 5.32
C LEU A 119 -0.39 5.77 3.97
N PHE A 120 -0.28 4.48 3.62
CA PHE A 120 0.32 4.04 2.36
C PHE A 120 -0.57 4.27 1.14
N LEU A 121 -1.88 4.48 1.30
CA LEU A 121 -2.78 4.84 0.20
C LEU A 121 -2.76 6.34 -0.15
N LEU A 122 -2.20 7.20 0.71
CA LEU A 122 -2.10 8.65 0.44
C LEU A 122 -1.48 9.02 -0.92
N PRO A 123 -0.39 8.38 -1.39
CA PRO A 123 0.19 8.67 -2.69
C PRO A 123 -0.77 8.35 -3.85
N LEU A 124 -1.58 7.28 -3.74
CA LEU A 124 -2.60 6.94 -4.75
C LEU A 124 -3.66 8.03 -4.84
N PHE A 125 -4.18 8.52 -3.71
CA PHE A 125 -5.15 9.63 -3.70
C PHE A 125 -4.58 10.88 -4.38
N LYS A 126 -3.32 11.23 -4.07
CA LYS A 126 -2.66 12.35 -4.73
C LYS A 126 -2.52 12.13 -6.24
N LEU A 127 -2.04 10.96 -6.65
CA LEU A 127 -1.82 10.63 -8.06
C LEU A 127 -3.13 10.69 -8.87
N ILE A 128 -4.22 10.14 -8.33
CA ILE A 128 -5.54 10.18 -8.96
C ILE A 128 -6.07 11.61 -9.07
N LYS A 129 -5.88 12.44 -8.04
CA LYS A 129 -6.26 13.86 -8.06
C LYS A 129 -5.46 14.65 -9.08
N ASP A 130 -4.17 14.35 -9.23
CA ASP A 130 -3.31 15.04 -10.20
C ASP A 130 -3.68 14.66 -11.65
N PHE A 131 -4.19 13.45 -11.89
CA PHE A 131 -4.81 13.07 -13.17
C PHE A 131 -6.03 13.93 -13.51
N GLU A 132 -6.92 14.19 -12.54
CA GLU A 132 -8.12 15.01 -12.77
C GLU A 132 -7.77 16.46 -13.08
N ARG A 133 -6.75 17.01 -12.40
CA ARG A 133 -6.26 18.37 -12.67
C ARG A 133 -5.69 18.53 -14.08
N ARG A 134 -4.98 17.53 -14.59
CA ARG A 134 -4.44 17.57 -15.97
C ARG A 134 -5.55 17.52 -17.01
N LYS A 135 -6.57 16.67 -16.82
CA LYS A 135 -7.70 16.58 -17.76
C LYS A 135 -8.48 17.90 -17.91
N ILE A 136 -8.45 18.78 -16.90
CA ILE A 136 -9.11 20.09 -16.93
C ILE A 136 -8.26 21.14 -17.67
N ALA A 137 -6.95 20.92 -17.76
CA ALA A 137 -5.99 21.86 -18.36
C ALA A 137 -5.79 21.67 -19.86
N ASP A 138 -6.18 20.50 -20.39
CA ASP A 138 -6.18 20.14 -21.81
C ASP A 138 -7.57 20.38 -22.44
#